data_AF-A0A928JPD2-F1
#
_entry.id   AF-A0A928JPD2-F1
#
_cell.length_a   1.000
_cell.length_b   1.000
_cell.length_c   1.000
_cell.angle_alpha   90.00
_cell.angle_beta   90.00
_cell.angle_gamma   90.00
#
_symmetry.space_group_name_H-M   'P 1'
#
loop_
_entity.id
_entity.type
_entity.pdbx_description
1 polymer ?
#
loop_
_entity_poly.entity_id
_entity_poly.type
_entity_poly.pdbx_seq_one_letter_code
_entity_poly.pdbx_strand_id
1 'polypeptide(L)'
;MYELLQNKTVQTIMCFSSLAMWLGSFIITAVKKNPITIFLMVAAHTTQSLVIGIRTGKRAGLDMLTSLAKCLCYGFAWWLPLLLKLNKEG
;
A
#
# COMPACT_ATOMS: atom_id res chain seq x y z
N MET A 1 -0.81 2.64 15.33
CA MET A 1 -0.61 2.48 13.87
C MET A 1 -1.92 2.35 13.09
N TYR A 2 -2.88 1.53 13.55
CA TYR A 2 -4.17 1.36 12.87
C TYR A 2 -5.15 2.53 13.07
N GLU A 3 -5.13 3.20 14.22
CA GLU A 3 -5.95 4.42 14.43
C GLU A 3 -5.48 5.59 13.55
N LEU A 4 -4.17 5.70 13.32
CA LEU A 4 -3.61 6.65 12.34
C LEU A 4 -4.13 6.36 10.92
N LEU A 5 -4.33 5.09 10.55
CA LEU A 5 -4.84 4.69 9.24
C LEU A 5 -6.35 4.94 9.04
N GLN A 6 -7.12 5.13 10.12
CA GLN A 6 -8.54 5.50 10.04
C GLN A 6 -8.77 6.99 9.87
N ASN A 7 -7.75 7.81 10.17
CA ASN A 7 -7.85 9.24 9.94
C ASN A 7 -7.83 9.50 8.43
N LYS A 8 -8.98 9.95 7.89
CA LYS A 8 -9.12 10.32 6.47
C LYS A 8 -8.00 11.24 6.01
N THR A 9 -7.53 12.14 6.89
CA THR A 9 -6.40 13.03 6.63
C THR A 9 -5.10 12.26 6.47
N VAL A 10 -4.79 11.30 7.34
CA VAL A 10 -3.58 10.48 7.23
C VAL A 10 -3.63 9.58 6.00
N GLN A 11 -4.79 8.99 5.69
CA GLN A 11 -4.97 8.18 4.49
C GLN A 11 -4.80 9.05 3.23
N THR A 12 -5.34 10.26 3.24
CA THR A 12 -5.18 11.24 2.15
C THR A 12 -3.72 11.62 1.99
N ILE A 13 -3.03 11.91 3.10
CA ILE A 13 -1.58 12.20 3.10
C ILE A 13 -0.79 11.02 2.53
N MET A 14 -1.11 9.77 2.90
CA MET A 14 -0.44 8.58 2.36
C MET A 14 -0.67 8.41 0.86
N CYS A 15 -1.88 8.65 0.37
CA CYS A 15 -2.17 8.60 -1.06
C CYS A 15 -1.43 9.71 -1.83
N PHE A 16 -1.47 10.95 -1.33
CA PHE A 16 -0.79 12.09 -1.98
C PHE A 16 0.73 11.97 -1.93
N SER A 17 1.31 11.51 -0.82
CA SER A 17 2.74 11.28 -0.72
C SER A 17 3.21 10.16 -1.65
N SER A 18 2.41 9.08 -1.78
CA SER A 18 2.69 8.00 -2.72
C SER A 18 2.64 8.49 -4.17
N LEU A 19 1.63 9.28 -4.54
CA LEU A 19 1.53 9.92 -5.86
C LEU A 19 2.72 10.85 -6.16
N ALA A 20 3.10 11.70 -5.19
CA ALA A 20 4.22 12.60 -5.31
C ALA A 20 5.55 11.85 -5.47
N MET A 21 5.75 10.75 -4.72
CA MET A 21 6.92 9.89 -4.87
C MET A 21 6.95 9.24 -6.26
N TRP A 22 5.81 8.75 -6.77
CA TRP A 22 5.72 8.15 -8.11
C TRP A 22 6.08 9.15 -9.21
N LEU A 23 5.51 10.36 -9.14
CA LEU A 23 5.83 11.43 -10.07
C LEU A 23 7.30 11.84 -9.99
N GLY A 24 7.85 11.98 -8.79
CA GLY A 24 9.25 12.31 -8.58
C GLY A 24 10.21 11.26 -9.15
N SER A 25 9.98 9.98 -8.86
CA SER A 25 10.79 8.88 -9.40
C SER A 25 10.66 8.75 -10.92
N PHE A 26 9.49 9.03 -11.49
CA PHE A 26 9.29 9.04 -12.93
C PHE A 26 10.08 10.17 -13.60
N ILE A 27 10.00 11.39 -13.06
CA ILE A 27 10.75 12.55 -13.55
C ILE A 27 12.26 12.29 -13.46
N ILE A 28 12.75 11.78 -12.31
CA ILE A 28 14.16 11.44 -12.12
C ILE A 28 14.59 10.38 -13.14
N THR A 29 13.77 9.36 -13.37
CA THR A 29 14.09 8.30 -14.33
C THR A 29 14.08 8.82 -15.77
N ALA A 30 13.15 9.71 -16.13
CA ALA A 30 13.08 10.32 -17.45
C ALA A 30 14.28 11.26 -17.72
N VAL A 31 14.68 12.06 -16.72
CA VAL A 31 15.76 13.05 -16.86
C VAL A 31 17.14 12.41 -16.74
N LYS A 32 17.35 11.53 -15.75
CA LYS A 32 18.65 10.88 -15.49
C LYS A 32 18.82 9.56 -16.26
N LYS A 33 17.80 9.10 -16.99
CA LYS A 33 17.76 7.81 -17.70
C LYS A 33 18.14 6.61 -16.83
N ASN A 34 17.99 6.74 -15.51
CA ASN A 34 18.38 5.75 -14.54
C ASN A 34 17.11 5.06 -14.00
N PRO A 35 16.81 3.81 -14.41
CA PRO A 35 15.59 3.12 -14.00
C PRO A 35 15.64 2.58 -12.56
N ILE A 36 16.81 2.61 -11.90
CA ILE A 36 17.00 2.04 -10.55
C ILE A 36 16.04 2.69 -9.54
N THR A 37 15.77 3.99 -9.69
CA THR A 37 14.85 4.72 -8.83
C THR A 37 13.42 4.19 -8.89
N ILE A 38 12.93 3.81 -10.07
CA ILE A 38 11.59 3.19 -10.20
C ILE A 38 11.57 1.81 -9.54
N PHE A 39 12.61 0.99 -9.75
CA PHE A 39 12.68 -0.35 -9.15
C PHE A 39 12.71 -0.31 -7.62
N LEU A 40 13.52 0.57 -7.03
CA LEU A 40 13.55 0.77 -5.57
C LEU A 40 12.20 1.24 -5.04
N MET A 41 11.52 2.13 -5.77
CA MET A 41 10.22 2.63 -5.35
C MET A 41 9.12 1.57 -5.41
N VAL A 42 9.10 0.78 -6.48
CA VAL A 42 8.20 -0.38 -6.60
C VAL A 42 8.48 -1.36 -5.48
N ALA A 43 9.74 -1.73 -5.22
CA ALA A 43 10.10 -2.65 -4.15
C ALA A 43 9.66 -2.15 -2.76
N ALA A 44 9.85 -0.86 -2.47
CA ALA A 44 9.42 -0.26 -1.21
C ALA A 44 7.88 -0.29 -1.06
N HIS A 45 7.14 0.10 -2.10
CA HIS A 45 5.68 0.10 -2.08
C HIS A 45 5.10 -1.33 -2.04
N THR A 46 5.68 -2.27 -2.77
CA THR A 46 5.27 -3.67 -2.73
C THR A 46 5.51 -4.26 -1.35
N THR A 47 6.67 -4.00 -0.73
CA THR A 47 6.97 -4.47 0.63
C THR A 47 5.99 -3.92 1.65
N GLN A 48 5.71 -2.61 1.59
CA GLN A 48 4.74 -1.99 2.49
C GLN A 48 3.32 -2.55 2.29
N SER A 49 2.90 -2.73 1.02
CA SER A 49 1.60 -3.29 0.66
C SER A 49 1.45 -4.74 1.12
N LEU A 50 2.50 -5.55 0.94
CA LEU A 50 2.51 -6.94 1.36
C LEU A 50 2.49 -7.07 2.89
N VAL A 51 3.32 -6.30 3.60
CA VAL A 51 3.37 -6.37 5.07
C VAL A 51 2.05 -5.90 5.69
N ILE A 52 1.49 -4.78 5.24
CA ILE A 52 0.21 -4.27 5.77
C ILE A 52 -0.94 -5.16 5.30
N GLY A 53 -0.97 -5.51 4.01
CA GLY A 53 -2.03 -6.33 3.43
C GLY A 53 -2.13 -7.73 4.04
N ILE A 54 -1.00 -8.42 4.21
CA ILE A 54 -0.96 -9.75 4.85
C ILE A 54 -1.37 -9.65 6.32
N ARG A 55 -0.92 -8.63 7.05
CA ARG A 55 -1.30 -8.45 8.47
C ARG A 55 -2.80 -8.17 8.63
N THR A 56 -3.35 -7.29 7.80
CA THR A 56 -4.79 -6.99 7.81
C THR A 56 -5.62 -8.19 7.34
N GLY A 57 -5.16 -8.91 6.31
CA GLY A 57 -5.79 -10.14 5.84
C GLY A 57 -5.83 -11.22 6.92
N LYS A 58 -4.72 -11.45 7.62
CA LYS A 58 -4.67 -12.38 8.77
C LYS A 58 -5.65 -12.01 9.87
N ARG A 59 -5.80 -10.70 10.18
CA ARG A 59 -6.80 -10.22 11.15
C ARG A 59 -8.24 -10.47 10.69
N ALA A 60 -8.48 -10.44 9.39
CA ALA A 60 -9.78 -10.73 8.78
C ALA A 60 -10.03 -12.24 8.57
N GLY A 61 -9.15 -13.12 9.06
CA GLY A 61 -9.26 -14.57 8.87
C GLY A 61 -8.86 -15.05 7.47
N LEU A 62 -8.18 -14.24 6.67
CA LEU A 62 -7.66 -14.64 5.37
C LEU A 62 -6.28 -15.31 5.50
N ASP A 63 -6.07 -16.38 4.73
CA ASP A 63 -4.77 -16.99 4.49
C ASP A 63 -3.79 -15.96 3.86
N MET A 64 -2.51 -16.13 4.15
CA MET A 64 -1.39 -15.43 3.52
C MET A 64 -1.44 -15.51 1.99
N LEU A 65 -1.72 -16.67 1.38
CA LEU A 65 -1.81 -16.79 -0.08
C LEU A 65 -2.96 -15.95 -0.65
N THR A 66 -4.13 -15.99 0.01
CA THR A 66 -5.27 -15.15 -0.39
C THR A 66 -4.96 -13.66 -0.24
N SER A 67 -4.27 -13.28 0.84
CA SER A 67 -3.85 -11.90 1.08
C SER A 67 -2.82 -11.43 0.06
N LEU A 68 -1.89 -12.32 -0.34
CA LEU A 68 -0.91 -12.07 -1.40
C LEU A 68 -1.59 -11.88 -2.75
N ALA A 69 -2.52 -12.78 -3.11
CA ALA A 69 -3.29 -12.67 -4.35
C ALA A 69 -4.08 -11.35 -4.40
N LYS A 70 -4.69 -10.95 -3.27
CA LYS A 70 -5.40 -9.66 -3.20
C LYS A 70 -4.46 -8.44 -3.30
N CYS A 71 -3.26 -8.50 -2.72
CA CYS A 71 -2.23 -7.47 -2.93
C CYS A 71 -1.86 -7.31 -4.41
N LEU A 72 -1.74 -8.42 -5.15
CA LEU A 72 -1.34 -8.42 -6.55
C LEU A 72 -2.48 -8.01 -7.50
N CYS A 73 -3.70 -8.47 -7.25
CA CYS A 73 -4.85 -8.21 -8.13
C CYS A 73 -5.51 -6.85 -7.91
N TYR A 74 -5.59 -6.38 -6.66
CA TYR A 74 -6.32 -5.14 -6.32
C TYR A 74 -5.40 -3.98 -5.92
N GLY A 75 -4.08 -4.20 -5.96
CA GLY A 75 -3.07 -3.18 -5.69
C GLY A 75 -2.96 -2.80 -4.21
N PHE A 76 -2.22 -1.73 -3.93
CA PHE A 76 -1.72 -1.42 -2.59
C PHE A 76 -2.80 -1.15 -1.53
N ALA A 77 -4.03 -0.78 -1.92
CA ALA A 77 -5.08 -0.30 -1.00
C ALA A 77 -6.19 -1.34 -0.73
N TRP A 78 -6.07 -2.56 -1.23
CA TRP A 78 -7.12 -3.59 -1.10
C TRP A 78 -7.49 -3.94 0.36
N TRP A 79 -6.54 -3.79 1.29
CA TRP A 79 -6.72 -4.09 2.71
C TRP A 79 -7.53 -3.02 3.44
N LEU A 80 -7.68 -1.82 2.86
CA LEU A 80 -8.37 -0.71 3.49
C LEU A 80 -9.86 -0.95 3.72
N PRO A 81 -10.67 -1.39 2.73
CA PRO A 81 -12.07 -1.74 2.97
C PRO A 81 -12.22 -2.91 3.96
N LEU A 82 -11.26 -3.85 3.93
CA LEU A 82 -11.23 -4.98 4.85
C LEU A 82 -11.02 -4.53 6.31
N LEU A 83 -10.10 -3.58 6.51
CA LEU A 83 -9.84 -2.96 7.81
C LEU A 83 -11.07 -2.19 8.33
N LEU A 84 -11.76 -1.48 7.45
CA LEU A 84 -12.99 -0.75 7.80
C LEU A 84 -14.12 -1.70 8.23
N LYS A 85 -14.21 -2.89 7.61
CA LYS A 85 -15.20 -3.90 7.98
C LYS A 85 -14.89 -4.52 9.34
N LEU A 86 -13.63 -4.94 9.56
CA LEU A 86 -13.16 -5.49 10.83
C LEU A 86 -13.46 -4.57 12.02
N ASN A 87 -13.26 -3.26 11.86
CA ASN A 87 -13.48 -2.28 12.93
C ASN A 87 -14.96 -1.85 13.09
N LYS A 88 -15.87 -2.27 12.20
CA LYS A 88 -17.32 -2.09 12.38
C LYS A 88 -17.96 -3.28 13.09
N GLU A 89 -17.30 -4.43 13.06
CA GLU A 89 -17.79 -5.70 13.62
C GLU A 89 -17.21 -6.01 15.01
N GLY A 90 -16.27 -5.19 15.52
CA GLY A 90 -15.72 -5.24 16.88
C GLY A 90 -15.89 -3.91 17.59
#